data_AF-G7J4Q0-F1
#
_entry.id   AF-G7J4Q0-F1
#
_cell.length_a   1.000
_cell.length_b   1.000
_cell.length_c   1.000
_cell.angle_alpha   90.00
_cell.angle_beta   90.00
_cell.angle_gamma   90.00
#
_symmetry.space_group_name_H-M   'P 1'
#
loop_
_entity.id
_entity.type
_entity.pdbx_description
1 polymer ?
#
loop_
_entity_poly.entity_id
_entity_poly.type
_entity_poly.pdbx_seq_one_letter_code
_entity_poly.pdbx_strand_id
1 'polypeptide(L)'
;MEIEQQLSMIKSRFKRICVYCGSTPGKNPSYQIAAIQLGKQLVERNIDLVYGGGSIGLMGRISQVVYDGGRHVLGVIPKTLMLREITGETVGEVRAVSDMHQRKAEMARQADAFIALPGGYGTLEELLEIITWAQLGIHDKPVGLLNVDGYYNSLLAFMDKAVDEGFVTPAARHIIVSAHTAQDLMCKLEVHFQLFFILIVHYYYQCSIFIPRTFNTCTSNYRSAHDWGTTHTVCSNY
;
A
#
# COMPACT_ATOMS: atom_id res chain seq x y z
N MET A 1 -10.70 -21.08 20.03
CA MET A 1 -9.36 -21.68 20.10
C MET A 1 -8.95 -22.35 18.79
N GLU A 2 -9.77 -23.23 18.18
CA GLU A 2 -9.37 -23.95 16.95
C GLU A 2 -9.35 -23.08 15.66
N ILE A 3 -10.23 -22.07 15.54
CA ILE A 3 -10.26 -21.19 14.35
C ILE A 3 -9.08 -20.21 14.32
N GLU A 4 -8.62 -19.72 15.47
CA GLU A 4 -7.45 -18.83 15.57
C GLU A 4 -6.14 -19.56 15.22
N GLN A 5 -6.03 -20.85 15.57
CA GLN A 5 -4.91 -21.69 15.14
C GLN A 5 -4.98 -22.09 13.65
N GLN A 6 -6.17 -22.18 13.05
CA GLN A 6 -6.27 -22.42 11.61
C GLN A 6 -5.88 -21.19 10.76
N LEU A 7 -6.11 -19.97 11.27
CA LEU A 7 -5.64 -18.74 10.61
C LEU A 7 -4.11 -18.59 10.64
N SER A 8 -3.42 -19.13 11.65
CA SER A 8 -1.95 -19.16 11.68
C SER A 8 -1.33 -20.12 10.65
N MET A 9 -2.16 -20.93 9.98
CA MET A 9 -1.76 -21.88 8.93
C MET A 9 -1.99 -21.36 7.51
N ILE A 10 -2.66 -20.21 7.34
CA ILE A 10 -2.83 -19.61 6.03
C ILE A 10 -1.53 -18.89 5.67
N LYS A 11 -0.83 -19.43 4.68
CA LYS A 11 0.31 -18.77 4.06
C LYS A 11 -0.14 -17.39 3.58
N SER A 12 0.50 -16.33 4.08
CA SER A 12 0.20 -14.96 3.64
C SER A 12 0.34 -14.86 2.13
N ARG A 13 -0.54 -14.08 1.50
CA ARG A 13 -0.44 -13.78 0.07
C ARG A 13 0.66 -12.77 -0.23
N PHE A 14 1.11 -12.02 0.78
CA PHE A 14 2.18 -11.04 0.64
C PHE A 14 3.52 -11.74 0.81
N LYS A 15 4.44 -11.49 -0.11
CA LYS A 15 5.84 -11.85 0.07
C LYS A 15 6.58 -10.72 0.77
N ARG A 16 6.19 -9.47 0.49
CA ARG A 16 6.92 -8.29 0.95
C ARG A 16 5.99 -7.10 1.19
N ILE A 17 6.14 -6.44 2.33
CA ILE A 17 5.34 -5.26 2.67
C ILE A 17 6.25 -4.05 2.82
N CYS A 18 5.86 -2.94 2.19
CA CYS A 18 6.52 -1.66 2.37
C CYS A 18 5.93 -0.94 3.58
N VAL A 19 6.79 -0.54 4.52
CA VAL A 19 6.38 0.20 5.72
C VAL A 19 6.94 1.62 5.69
N TYR A 20 6.04 2.59 5.67
CA TYR A 20 6.34 4.00 5.89
C TYR A 20 6.17 4.31 7.38
N CYS A 21 7.19 4.91 8.02
CA CYS A 21 7.14 5.21 9.45
C CYS A 21 8.11 6.32 9.83
N GLY A 22 7.96 6.89 11.02
CA GLY A 22 8.84 7.94 11.50
C GLY A 22 10.31 7.51 11.65
N SER A 23 11.23 8.35 11.18
CA SER A 23 12.68 8.26 11.49
C SER A 23 13.00 8.61 12.96
N THR A 24 12.00 9.08 13.71
CA THR A 24 12.09 9.32 15.16
C THR A 24 11.16 8.36 15.91
N PRO A 25 11.44 8.05 17.19
CA PRO A 25 10.61 7.10 17.95
C PRO A 25 9.24 7.65 18.36
N GLY A 26 9.02 8.96 18.23
CA GLY A 26 7.87 9.66 18.80
C GLY A 26 7.95 9.80 20.34
N LYS A 27 7.02 10.59 20.90
CA LYS A 27 6.97 10.85 22.35
C LYS A 27 6.19 9.77 23.13
N ASN A 28 5.21 9.15 22.48
CA ASN A 28 4.40 8.11 23.10
C ASN A 28 5.07 6.74 22.88
N PRO A 29 5.39 5.97 23.95
CA PRO A 29 6.00 4.64 23.82
C PRO A 29 5.14 3.65 23.00
N SER A 30 3.82 3.82 22.95
CA SER A 30 2.92 2.97 22.16
C SER A 30 3.31 2.89 20.69
N TYR A 31 3.90 3.94 20.11
CA TYR A 31 4.33 3.93 18.71
C TYR A 31 5.48 2.96 18.46
N GLN A 32 6.45 2.91 19.38
CA GLN A 32 7.56 1.96 19.30
C GLN A 32 7.06 0.52 19.53
N ILE A 33 6.15 0.33 20.48
CA ILE A 33 5.52 -0.97 20.75
C ILE A 33 4.77 -1.45 19.50
N ALA A 34 4.01 -0.58 18.85
CA ALA A 34 3.29 -0.91 17.62
C ALA A 34 4.22 -1.27 16.46
N ALA A 35 5.36 -0.58 16.31
CA ALA A 35 6.38 -0.93 15.32
C ALA A 35 6.96 -2.34 15.55
N ILE A 36 7.23 -2.69 16.82
CA ILE A 36 7.69 -4.03 17.20
C ILE A 36 6.62 -5.07 16.94
N GLN A 37 5.37 -4.80 17.32
CA GLN A 37 4.24 -5.70 17.09
C GLN A 37 4.02 -5.93 15.60
N LEU A 38 4.09 -4.89 14.77
CA LEU A 38 4.01 -5.05 13.32
C LEU A 38 5.14 -5.91 12.78
N GLY A 39 6.38 -5.67 13.21
CA GLY A 39 7.52 -6.50 12.82
C GLY A 39 7.30 -7.99 13.14
N LYS A 40 6.81 -8.30 14.36
CA LYS A 40 6.46 -9.67 14.75
C LYS A 40 5.41 -10.29 13.85
N GLN A 41 4.39 -9.53 13.49
CA GLN A 41 3.31 -9.99 12.60
C GLN A 41 3.80 -10.31 11.18
N LEU A 42 4.79 -9.56 10.67
CA LEU A 42 5.46 -9.86 9.41
C LEU A 42 6.27 -11.16 9.50
N VAL A 43 7.05 -11.33 10.58
CA VAL A 43 7.85 -12.54 10.84
C VAL A 43 6.97 -13.78 10.94
N GLU A 44 5.93 -13.74 11.77
CA GLU A 44 4.97 -14.84 11.97
C GLU A 44 4.31 -15.28 10.66
N ARG A 45 4.13 -14.34 9.72
CA ARG A 45 3.51 -14.60 8.41
C ARG A 45 4.52 -14.88 7.29
N ASN A 46 5.81 -14.97 7.59
CA ASN A 46 6.88 -15.15 6.63
C ASN A 46 6.94 -14.04 5.55
N ILE A 47 6.72 -12.80 5.96
CA ILE A 47 6.70 -11.62 5.08
C ILE A 47 8.02 -10.85 5.23
N ASP A 48 8.59 -10.42 4.12
CA ASP A 48 9.78 -9.55 4.08
C ASP A 48 9.41 -8.07 4.22
N LEU A 49 10.37 -7.25 4.66
CA LEU A 49 10.20 -5.82 4.85
C LEU A 49 10.89 -5.02 3.74
N VAL A 50 10.18 -4.03 3.19
CA VAL A 50 10.76 -2.91 2.46
C VAL A 50 10.51 -1.64 3.26
N TYR A 51 11.49 -0.76 3.35
CA TYR A 51 11.33 0.51 4.05
C TYR A 51 12.37 1.54 3.59
N GLY A 52 12.37 2.70 4.24
CA GLY A 52 13.24 3.84 3.90
C GLY A 52 14.73 3.72 4.23
N GLY A 53 15.18 2.61 4.82
CA GLY A 53 16.62 2.37 5.06
C GLY A 53 17.22 3.07 6.28
N GLY A 54 16.44 3.79 7.10
CA GLY A 54 16.94 4.44 8.32
C GLY A 54 17.26 3.44 9.44
N SER A 55 18.22 3.78 10.32
CA SER A 55 18.66 2.90 11.43
C SER A 55 18.08 3.27 12.80
N ILE A 56 17.31 4.36 12.89
CA ILE A 56 16.80 4.91 14.14
C ILE A 56 15.28 5.08 14.14
N GLY A 57 14.71 5.45 15.29
CA GLY A 57 13.27 5.69 15.43
C GLY A 57 12.43 4.44 15.17
N LEU A 58 11.22 4.61 14.65
CA LEU A 58 10.35 3.47 14.34
C LEU A 58 10.93 2.61 13.21
N MET A 59 11.59 3.25 12.24
CA MET A 59 12.32 2.60 11.15
C MET A 59 13.31 1.56 11.66
N GLY A 60 14.18 1.94 12.61
CA GLY A 60 15.15 1.01 13.20
C GLY A 60 14.50 -0.09 14.06
N ARG A 61 13.39 0.21 14.76
CA ARG A 61 12.71 -0.80 15.58
C ARG A 61 12.08 -1.90 14.74
N ILE A 62 11.34 -1.54 13.68
CA ILE A 62 10.68 -2.55 12.84
C ILE A 62 11.70 -3.35 12.03
N SER A 63 12.73 -2.71 11.47
CA SER A 63 13.75 -3.41 10.67
C SER A 63 14.51 -4.42 11.51
N GLN A 64 14.90 -4.05 12.74
CA GLN A 64 15.58 -4.96 13.66
C GLN A 64 14.72 -6.19 13.99
N VAL A 65 13.45 -5.99 14.34
CA VAL A 65 12.55 -7.11 14.69
C VAL A 65 12.35 -8.06 13.51
N VAL A 66 12.20 -7.53 12.31
CA VAL A 66 12.02 -8.35 11.10
C VAL A 66 13.29 -9.13 10.77
N TYR A 67 14.46 -8.47 10.86
CA TYR A 67 15.75 -9.09 10.61
C TYR A 67 16.08 -10.19 11.63
N ASP A 68 15.89 -9.92 12.92
CA ASP A 68 16.10 -10.89 14.00
C ASP A 68 15.15 -12.09 13.89
N GLY A 69 13.97 -11.88 13.31
CA GLY A 69 13.02 -12.93 12.96
C GLY A 69 13.41 -13.75 11.71
N GLY A 70 14.58 -13.51 11.11
CA GLY A 70 15.10 -14.25 9.97
C GLY A 70 14.44 -13.92 8.63
N ARG A 71 13.72 -12.79 8.55
CA ARG A 71 13.10 -12.31 7.30
C ARG A 71 14.03 -11.36 6.57
N HIS A 72 13.85 -11.22 5.25
CA HIS A 72 14.65 -10.27 4.48
C HIS A 72 14.18 -8.83 4.75
N VAL A 73 15.14 -7.92 4.91
CA VAL A 73 14.91 -6.48 5.09
C VAL A 73 15.62 -5.76 3.95
N LEU A 74 14.86 -4.96 3.20
CA LEU A 74 15.36 -4.10 2.12
C LEU A 74 15.12 -2.63 2.48
N GLY A 75 16.20 -1.92 2.81
CA GLY A 75 16.21 -0.47 2.94
C GLY A 75 16.51 0.21 1.61
N VAL A 76 15.66 1.12 1.15
CA VAL A 76 15.92 1.93 -0.05
C VAL A 76 16.20 3.35 0.38
N ILE A 77 17.39 3.86 0.08
CA ILE A 77 17.85 5.16 0.57
C ILE A 77 18.56 5.96 -0.53
N PRO A 78 18.27 7.26 -0.70
CA PRO A 78 19.05 8.11 -1.59
C PRO A 78 20.48 8.26 -1.07
N LYS A 79 21.46 8.28 -1.97
CA LYS A 79 22.87 8.49 -1.62
C LYS A 79 23.10 9.75 -0.77
N THR A 80 22.32 10.80 -1.01
CA THR A 80 22.40 12.07 -0.29
C THR A 80 21.93 11.99 1.17
N LEU A 81 21.11 11.01 1.53
CA LEU A 81 20.55 10.86 2.87
C LEU A 81 21.25 9.79 3.70
N MET A 82 22.13 8.98 3.10
CA MET A 82 22.81 7.88 3.81
C MET A 82 23.49 8.34 5.10
N LEU A 83 24.32 9.39 5.04
CA LEU A 83 25.04 9.89 6.23
C LEU A 83 24.12 10.47 7.32
N ARG A 84 22.89 10.86 6.96
CA ARG A 84 21.95 11.50 7.88
C ARG A 84 20.98 10.51 8.52
N GLU A 85 20.49 9.54 7.74
CA GLU A 85 19.47 8.58 8.19
C GLU A 85 20.08 7.26 8.68
N ILE A 86 21.34 6.97 8.33
CA ILE A 86 22.11 5.82 8.82
C ILE A 86 23.18 6.35 9.78
N THR A 87 22.85 6.37 11.08
CA THR A 87 23.76 6.82 12.13
C THR A 87 24.41 5.65 12.89
N GLY A 88 24.15 4.42 12.47
CA GLY A 88 24.68 3.18 13.04
C GLY A 88 24.65 2.04 12.03
N GLU A 89 24.79 0.80 12.48
CA GLU A 89 24.64 -0.36 11.59
C GLU A 89 23.18 -0.49 11.14
N THR A 90 22.99 -0.67 9.83
CA THR A 90 21.70 -1.05 9.25
C THR A 90 21.63 -2.57 9.20
N VAL A 91 20.41 -3.09 9.32
CA VAL A 91 20.16 -4.52 9.17
C VAL A 91 19.61 -4.82 7.78
N GLY A 92 20.01 -5.96 7.21
CA GLY A 92 19.57 -6.39 5.89
C GLY A 92 20.28 -5.71 4.72
N GLU A 93 19.64 -5.73 3.57
CA GLU A 93 20.12 -5.14 2.33
C GLU A 93 19.81 -3.64 2.29
N VAL A 94 20.81 -2.82 1.92
CA VAL A 94 20.61 -1.39 1.65
C VAL A 94 20.84 -1.12 0.16
N ARG A 95 19.82 -0.58 -0.50
CA ARG A 95 19.82 -0.18 -1.90
C ARG A 95 19.92 1.34 -2.01
N ALA A 96 21.09 1.80 -2.45
CA ALA A 96 21.34 3.22 -2.69
C ALA A 96 20.79 3.66 -4.05
N VAL A 97 19.98 4.73 -4.06
CA VAL A 97 19.38 5.32 -5.28
C VAL A 97 19.83 6.77 -5.50
N SER A 98 19.58 7.34 -6.68
CA SER A 98 20.03 8.71 -6.98
C SER A 98 19.23 9.79 -6.23
N ASP A 99 17.92 9.61 -6.08
CA ASP A 99 17.00 10.65 -5.63
C ASP A 99 15.75 10.07 -4.94
N MET A 100 14.91 10.97 -4.41
CA MET A 100 13.68 10.61 -3.69
C MET A 100 12.62 9.99 -4.59
N HIS A 101 12.56 10.34 -5.89
CA HIS A 101 11.58 9.74 -6.79
C HIS A 101 11.92 8.28 -7.08
N GLN A 102 13.18 7.99 -7.37
CA GLN A 102 13.65 6.61 -7.52
C GLN A 102 13.48 5.80 -6.23
N ARG A 103 13.70 6.42 -5.06
CA ARG A 103 13.47 5.78 -3.76
C ARG A 103 12.03 5.27 -3.65
N LYS A 104 11.06 6.15 -3.84
CA LYS A 104 9.63 5.81 -3.73
C LYS A 104 9.18 4.81 -4.78
N ALA A 105 9.61 5.00 -6.04
CA ALA A 105 9.31 4.06 -7.12
C ALA A 105 9.86 2.66 -6.85
N GLU A 106 11.10 2.56 -6.36
CA GLU A 106 11.72 1.27 -6.03
C GLU A 106 11.04 0.61 -4.83
N MET A 107 10.72 1.36 -3.78
CA MET A 107 9.96 0.85 -2.64
C MET A 107 8.58 0.31 -3.07
N ALA A 108 7.87 1.06 -3.91
CA ALA A 108 6.57 0.66 -4.43
C ALA A 108 6.63 -0.57 -5.35
N ARG A 109 7.69 -0.69 -6.15
CA ARG A 109 7.92 -1.84 -7.04
C ARG A 109 8.17 -3.13 -6.26
N GLN A 110 8.85 -3.05 -5.12
CA GLN A 110 9.22 -4.20 -4.30
C GLN A 110 8.10 -4.68 -3.37
N ALA A 111 7.02 -3.91 -3.20
CA ALA A 111 5.98 -4.21 -2.22
C ALA A 111 4.77 -4.92 -2.83
N ASP A 112 4.14 -5.81 -2.08
CA ASP A 112 2.81 -6.36 -2.39
C ASP A 112 1.69 -5.60 -1.65
N ALA A 113 2.04 -4.89 -0.57
CA ALA A 113 1.15 -4.03 0.20
C ALA A 113 1.94 -2.90 0.89
N PHE A 114 1.22 -1.88 1.34
CA PHE A 114 1.78 -0.71 2.01
C PHE A 114 1.18 -0.57 3.40
N ILE A 115 2.00 -0.20 4.40
CA ILE A 115 1.53 0.13 5.74
C ILE A 115 2.18 1.43 6.20
N ALA A 116 1.38 2.36 6.72
CA ALA A 116 1.87 3.54 7.43
C ALA A 116 1.72 3.37 8.95
N LEU A 117 2.84 3.46 9.65
CA LEU A 117 2.95 3.67 11.09
C LEU A 117 3.11 5.17 11.40
N PRO A 118 2.85 5.62 12.64
CA PRO A 118 3.02 7.02 13.03
C PRO A 118 4.33 7.64 12.53
N GLY A 119 4.25 8.83 11.94
CA GLY A 119 5.38 9.45 11.27
C GLY A 119 5.07 10.88 10.84
N GLY A 120 6.13 11.63 10.51
CA GLY A 120 6.00 13.05 10.14
C GLY A 120 5.60 13.25 8.67
N TYR A 121 5.96 14.43 8.14
CA TYR A 121 5.64 14.81 6.76
C TYR A 121 6.16 13.83 5.71
N GLY A 122 7.35 13.25 5.90
CA GLY A 122 7.89 12.25 4.97
C GLY A 122 6.97 11.03 4.85
N THR A 123 6.53 10.47 5.98
CA THR A 123 5.59 9.34 6.01
C THR A 123 4.24 9.70 5.38
N LEU A 124 3.74 10.92 5.61
CA LEU A 124 2.48 11.37 5.02
C LEU A 124 2.59 11.55 3.50
N GLU A 125 3.72 12.07 3.03
CA GLU A 125 3.99 12.26 1.60
C GLU A 125 4.05 10.91 0.87
N GLU A 126 4.78 9.94 1.42
CA GLU A 126 4.85 8.57 0.90
C GLU A 126 3.47 7.88 0.89
N LEU A 127 2.69 8.06 1.97
CA LEU A 127 1.34 7.50 2.10
C LEU A 127 0.36 8.10 1.08
N LEU A 128 0.31 9.43 0.96
CA LEU A 128 -0.62 10.09 0.05
C LEU A 128 -0.27 9.81 -1.42
N GLU A 129 1.01 9.66 -1.76
CA GLU A 129 1.42 9.25 -3.10
C GLU A 129 0.86 7.87 -3.46
N ILE A 130 1.00 6.88 -2.58
CA ILE A 130 0.53 5.52 -2.87
C ILE A 130 -1.00 5.40 -2.87
N ILE A 131 -1.70 6.21 -2.06
CA ILE A 131 -3.17 6.33 -2.14
C ILE A 131 -3.57 6.91 -3.50
N THR A 132 -2.89 7.96 -3.94
CA THR A 132 -3.18 8.61 -5.22
C THR A 132 -2.92 7.66 -6.39
N TRP A 133 -1.85 6.87 -6.36
CA TRP A 133 -1.56 5.87 -7.38
C TRP A 133 -2.62 4.77 -7.43
N ALA A 134 -3.11 4.30 -6.27
CA ALA A 134 -4.24 3.38 -6.22
C ALA A 134 -5.51 4.00 -6.81
N GLN A 135 -5.81 5.26 -6.47
CA GLN A 135 -6.98 5.97 -7.00
C GLN A 135 -6.93 6.12 -8.53
N LEU A 136 -5.73 6.32 -9.09
CA LEU A 136 -5.50 6.42 -10.54
C LEU A 136 -5.44 5.06 -11.24
N GLY A 137 -5.55 3.94 -10.51
CA GLY A 137 -5.47 2.59 -11.07
C GLY A 137 -4.05 2.16 -11.49
N ILE A 138 -3.01 2.84 -11.00
CA ILE A 138 -1.60 2.49 -11.27
C ILE A 138 -1.21 1.19 -10.56
N HIS A 139 -1.84 0.89 -9.43
CA HIS A 139 -1.75 -0.40 -8.75
C HIS A 139 -3.04 -0.70 -7.98
N ASP A 140 -3.17 -1.95 -7.55
CA ASP A 140 -4.27 -2.50 -6.74
C ASP A 140 -3.81 -3.04 -5.36
N LYS A 141 -2.53 -2.82 -5.03
CA LYS A 141 -1.90 -3.21 -3.76
C LYS A 141 -2.61 -2.51 -2.58
N PRO A 142 -2.95 -3.23 -1.49
CA PRO A 142 -3.70 -2.67 -0.38
C PRO A 142 -2.85 -1.69 0.44
N VAL A 143 -3.50 -0.67 0.99
CA VAL A 143 -2.87 0.40 1.77
C VAL A 143 -3.44 0.40 3.19
N GLY A 144 -2.57 0.10 4.15
CA GLY A 144 -2.88 -0.01 5.57
C GLY A 144 -2.44 1.21 6.37
N LEU A 145 -3.24 1.58 7.37
CA LEU A 145 -2.92 2.64 8.32
C LEU A 145 -3.01 2.09 9.75
N LEU A 146 -1.87 1.97 10.43
CA LEU A 146 -1.82 1.51 11.81
C LEU A 146 -2.05 2.70 12.76
N ASN A 147 -3.32 2.87 13.16
CA ASN A 147 -3.82 4.01 13.91
C ASN A 147 -3.64 3.84 15.43
N VAL A 148 -2.38 3.85 15.86
CA VAL A 148 -1.96 3.70 17.26
C VAL A 148 -2.40 4.91 18.08
N ASP A 149 -3.12 4.68 19.19
CA ASP A 149 -3.60 5.73 20.11
C ASP A 149 -4.31 6.90 19.41
N GLY A 150 -4.97 6.63 18.28
CA GLY A 150 -5.70 7.65 17.51
C GLY A 150 -4.82 8.63 16.73
N TYR A 151 -3.53 8.33 16.52
CA TYR A 151 -2.58 9.19 15.81
C TYR A 151 -3.10 9.73 14.47
N TYR A 152 -3.84 8.92 13.72
CA TYR A 152 -4.40 9.25 12.41
C TYR A 152 -5.87 9.66 12.42
N ASN A 153 -6.51 9.86 13.59
CA ASN A 153 -7.92 10.23 13.66
C ASN A 153 -8.22 11.52 12.87
N SER A 154 -7.41 12.56 13.03
CA SER A 154 -7.61 13.82 12.31
C SER A 154 -7.39 13.67 10.81
N LEU A 155 -6.45 12.82 10.40
CA LEU A 155 -6.19 12.55 8.98
C LEU A 155 -7.37 11.80 8.36
N LEU A 156 -7.90 10.79 9.03
CA LEU A 156 -9.07 10.04 8.58
C LEU A 156 -10.31 10.94 8.49
N ALA A 157 -10.54 11.78 9.51
CA ALA A 157 -11.64 12.75 9.50
C ALA A 157 -11.49 13.80 8.37
N PHE A 158 -10.26 14.22 8.06
CA PHE A 158 -10.00 15.09 6.91
C PHE A 158 -10.35 14.40 5.58
N MET A 159 -10.03 13.12 5.44
CA MET A 159 -10.43 12.36 4.24
C MET A 159 -11.93 12.15 4.15
N ASP A 160 -12.62 11.91 5.27
CA ASP A 160 -14.08 11.83 5.33
C ASP A 160 -14.69 13.17 4.87
N LYS A 161 -14.15 14.30 5.35
CA LYS A 161 -14.56 15.62 4.88
C LYS A 161 -14.34 15.82 3.38
N ALA A 162 -13.23 15.33 2.83
CA ALA A 162 -12.96 15.41 1.40
C ALA A 162 -13.95 14.57 0.56
N VAL A 163 -14.51 13.49 1.14
CA VAL A 163 -15.61 12.74 0.54
C VAL A 163 -16.90 13.54 0.59
N ASP A 164 -17.24 14.11 1.74
CA ASP A 164 -18.46 14.90 1.92
C ASP A 164 -18.49 16.13 0.98
N GLU A 165 -17.33 16.73 0.73
CA GLU A 165 -17.17 17.87 -0.19
C GLU A 165 -17.00 17.44 -1.66
N GLY A 166 -17.00 16.15 -1.96
CA GLY A 166 -16.95 15.62 -3.33
C GLY A 166 -15.57 15.64 -4.01
N PHE A 167 -14.49 15.88 -3.27
CA PHE A 167 -13.12 15.79 -3.79
C PHE A 167 -12.60 14.34 -3.86
N VAL A 168 -13.15 13.45 -3.04
CA VAL A 168 -12.82 12.03 -3.01
C VAL A 168 -14.10 11.21 -3.18
N THR A 169 -14.09 10.21 -4.05
CA THR A 169 -15.27 9.35 -4.20
C THR A 169 -15.41 8.41 -2.99
N PRO A 170 -16.65 8.00 -2.63
CA PRO A 170 -16.84 7.01 -1.56
C PRO A 170 -16.07 5.70 -1.81
N ALA A 171 -15.94 5.29 -3.07
CA ALA A 171 -15.14 4.12 -3.44
C ALA A 171 -13.64 4.33 -3.17
N ALA A 172 -13.08 5.50 -3.53
CA ALA A 172 -11.68 5.83 -3.29
C ALA A 172 -11.36 5.93 -1.78
N ARG A 173 -12.35 6.32 -0.95
CA ARG A 173 -12.18 6.35 0.51
C ARG A 173 -11.85 4.98 1.12
N HIS A 174 -12.27 3.90 0.47
CA HIS A 174 -12.02 2.51 0.87
C HIS A 174 -10.66 1.95 0.42
N ILE A 175 -9.84 2.75 -0.28
CA ILE A 175 -8.43 2.40 -0.58
C ILE A 175 -7.66 2.18 0.72
N ILE A 176 -7.96 2.98 1.74
CA ILE A 176 -7.26 2.91 3.04
C ILE A 176 -8.01 1.99 3.98
N VAL A 177 -7.27 1.00 4.48
CA VAL A 177 -7.70 0.11 5.55
C VAL A 177 -7.02 0.55 6.84
N SER A 178 -7.79 0.93 7.87
CA SER A 178 -7.23 1.30 9.17
C SER A 178 -7.55 0.27 10.26
N ALA A 179 -6.62 0.13 11.21
CA ALA A 179 -6.83 -0.62 12.45
C ALA A 179 -5.96 -0.06 13.58
N HIS A 180 -6.33 -0.35 14.82
CA HIS A 180 -5.60 0.13 16.00
C HIS A 180 -4.46 -0.80 16.42
N THR A 181 -4.51 -2.08 16.03
CA THR A 181 -3.49 -3.07 16.35
C THR A 181 -2.88 -3.64 15.08
N ALA A 182 -1.62 -4.10 15.18
CA ALA A 182 -0.93 -4.71 14.04
C ALA A 182 -1.62 -6.01 13.58
N GLN A 183 -2.10 -6.83 14.53
CA GLN A 183 -2.84 -8.06 14.24
C GLN A 183 -4.10 -7.77 13.44
N ASP A 184 -4.93 -6.83 13.89
CA ASP A 184 -6.18 -6.50 13.20
C ASP A 184 -5.91 -5.93 11.81
N LEU A 185 -4.89 -5.07 11.69
CA LEU A 185 -4.52 -4.50 10.40
C LEU A 185 -4.10 -5.59 9.42
N MET A 186 -3.22 -6.50 9.84
CA MET A 186 -2.76 -7.61 9.00
C MET A 186 -3.92 -8.52 8.60
N CYS A 187 -4.81 -8.88 9.53
CA CYS A 187 -6.02 -9.66 9.21
C CYS A 187 -6.89 -8.95 8.16
N LYS A 188 -7.13 -7.63 8.34
CA LYS A 188 -7.93 -6.86 7.38
C LYS A 188 -7.26 -6.78 6.00
N LEU A 189 -5.94 -6.59 5.93
CA LEU A 189 -5.21 -6.52 4.65
C LEU A 189 -5.23 -7.85 3.89
N GLU A 190 -5.20 -8.97 4.59
CA GLU A 190 -5.33 -10.31 3.97
C GLU A 190 -6.73 -10.52 3.37
N VAL A 191 -7.78 -10.07 4.07
CA VAL A 191 -9.18 -10.25 3.66
C VAL A 191 -9.66 -9.21 2.64
N HIS A 192 -9.18 -7.96 2.73
CA HIS A 192 -9.67 -6.83 1.92
C HIS A 192 -9.60 -7.09 0.42
N PHE A 193 -8.60 -7.84 -0.04
CA PHE A 193 -8.48 -8.22 -1.45
C PHE A 193 -9.57 -9.17 -1.92
N GLN A 194 -10.12 -10.03 -1.06
CA GLN A 194 -11.23 -10.89 -1.47
C GLN A 194 -12.49 -10.06 -1.74
N LEU A 195 -12.77 -9.01 -0.96
CA LEU A 195 -13.98 -8.20 -1.11
C LEU A 195 -13.89 -7.19 -2.24
N PHE A 196 -12.73 -6.54 -2.45
CA PHE A 196 -12.56 -5.61 -3.57
C PHE A 196 -12.61 -6.34 -4.93
N PHE A 197 -12.03 -7.55 -5.01
CA PHE A 197 -12.10 -8.37 -6.20
C PHE A 197 -13.53 -8.85 -6.49
N ILE A 198 -14.28 -9.27 -5.45
CA ILE A 198 -15.70 -9.64 -5.62
C ILE A 198 -16.55 -8.44 -6.05
N LEU A 199 -16.36 -7.25 -5.46
CA LEU A 199 -17.13 -6.06 -5.83
C LEU A 199 -16.82 -5.56 -7.25
N ILE A 200 -15.56 -5.59 -7.67
CA ILE A 200 -15.18 -5.25 -9.06
C ILE A 200 -15.75 -6.26 -10.04
N VAL A 201 -15.62 -7.56 -9.76
CA VAL A 201 -16.21 -8.60 -10.61
C VAL A 201 -17.73 -8.44 -10.68
N HIS A 202 -18.42 -8.21 -9.55
CA HIS A 202 -19.86 -7.98 -9.55
C HIS A 202 -20.26 -6.73 -10.35
N TYR A 203 -19.51 -5.63 -10.23
CA TYR A 203 -19.74 -4.39 -10.97
C TYR A 203 -19.53 -4.58 -12.49
N TYR A 204 -18.46 -5.24 -12.90
CA TYR A 204 -18.19 -5.54 -14.32
C TYR A 204 -19.21 -6.53 -14.93
N TYR A 205 -19.67 -7.53 -14.15
CA TYR A 205 -20.73 -8.45 -14.60
C TYR A 205 -22.10 -7.77 -14.66
N GLN A 206 -22.43 -6.86 -13.73
CA GLN A 206 -23.66 -6.05 -13.81
C GLN A 206 -23.65 -5.12 -15.03
N CYS A 207 -22.51 -4.48 -15.35
CA CYS A 207 -22.39 -3.68 -16.58
C CYS A 207 -22.49 -4.51 -17.87
N SER A 208 -22.04 -5.77 -17.86
CA SER A 208 -22.13 -6.66 -19.03
C SER A 208 -23.53 -7.24 -19.25
N ILE A 209 -24.38 -7.27 -18.22
CA ILE A 209 -25.78 -7.74 -18.30
C ILE A 209 -26.75 -6.63 -18.74
N PHE A 210 -26.33 -5.35 -18.66
CA PHE A 210 -27.11 -4.19 -19.08
C PHE A 210 -26.63 -3.58 -20.40
N ILE A 211 -26.27 -4.42 -21.38
CA ILE A 211 -26.27 -4.02 -22.80
C ILE A 211 -27.59 -4.55 -23.39
N PRO A 212 -28.57 -3.70 -23.71
CA PRO A 212 -29.76 -4.17 -24.41
C PRO A 212 -29.31 -4.77 -25.76
N ARG A 213 -29.65 -6.04 -25.98
CA ARG A 213 -29.49 -6.72 -27.26
C ARG A 213 -30.37 -6.03 -28.30
N THR A 214 -29.89 -4.97 -28.92
CA THR A 214 -30.27 -4.64 -30.29
C THR A 214 -29.23 -5.26 -31.20
N PHE A 215 -29.57 -6.47 -31.66
CA PHE A 215 -28.94 -7.10 -32.80
C PHE A 215 -28.92 -6.11 -33.98
N ASN A 216 -27.73 -5.80 -34.50
CA ASN A 216 -27.56 -5.65 -35.93
C ASN A 216 -26.16 -6.11 -36.32
N THR A 217 -26.14 -7.14 -37.15
CA THR A 217 -24.99 -7.76 -37.78
C THR A 217 -24.27 -6.76 -38.67
N CYS A 218 -23.00 -6.50 -38.39
CA CYS A 218 -22.05 -5.99 -39.39
C CYS A 218 -20.81 -6.87 -39.39
N THR A 219 -20.79 -7.80 -40.33
CA THR A 219 -19.59 -8.52 -40.75
C THR A 219 -18.65 -7.54 -41.47
N SER A 220 -17.39 -7.43 -41.07
CA SER A 220 -16.25 -7.95 -41.85
C SER A 220 -14.88 -7.55 -41.27
N ASN A 221 -14.00 -8.53 -41.36
CA ASN A 221 -12.57 -8.45 -41.70
C ASN A 221 -11.56 -7.87 -40.71
N TYR A 222 -10.90 -8.81 -40.03
CA TYR A 222 -9.49 -8.78 -39.64
C TYR A 222 -8.58 -8.25 -40.75
N ARG A 223 -7.77 -7.22 -40.47
CA ARG A 223 -6.42 -7.04 -41.03
C ARG A 223 -5.49 -6.41 -39.98
N SER A 224 -4.27 -6.92 -39.95
CA SER A 224 -3.18 -6.65 -39.03
C SER A 224 -2.39 -5.37 -39.35
N ALA A 225 -1.94 -4.71 -38.27
CA ALA A 225 -0.70 -3.96 -38.05
C ALA A 225 -0.28 -2.80 -39.00
N HIS A 226 0.23 -1.74 -38.35
CA HIS A 226 0.99 -0.58 -38.85
C HIS A 226 0.23 0.48 -39.67
N ASP A 227 -0.13 1.59 -39.02
CA ASP A 227 0.30 2.93 -39.47
C ASP A 227 -0.10 4.04 -38.48
N TRP A 228 0.80 5.00 -38.30
CA TRP A 228 0.57 6.25 -37.55
C TRP A 228 -0.23 7.22 -38.43
N GLY A 229 -1.42 7.64 -37.99
CA GLY A 229 -2.20 8.65 -38.70
C GLY A 229 -3.43 9.11 -37.93
N THR A 230 -3.39 10.35 -37.46
CA THR A 230 -4.50 11.11 -36.88
C THR A 230 -5.78 11.00 -37.71
N THR A 231 -6.86 10.53 -37.11
CA THR A 231 -8.23 10.74 -37.62
C THR A 231 -9.16 11.11 -36.46
N HIS A 232 -9.64 12.36 -36.50
CA HIS A 232 -10.73 12.84 -35.67
C HIS A 232 -12.02 12.09 -36.04
N THR A 233 -12.68 11.48 -35.06
CA THR A 233 -14.06 11.01 -35.22
C THR A 233 -14.98 11.96 -34.48
N VAL A 234 -15.83 12.65 -35.23
CA VAL A 234 -16.92 13.49 -34.73
C VAL A 234 -18.12 12.56 -34.49
N CYS A 235 -18.52 12.38 -33.23
CA CYS A 235 -19.81 11.77 -32.91
C CYS A 235 -20.89 12.87 -32.91
N SER A 236 -21.87 12.79 -33.81
CA SER A 236 -23.07 13.63 -33.74
C SER A 236 -24.10 12.98 -32.82
N ASN A 237 -24.65 13.77 -31.90
CA ASN A 237 -25.72 13.37 -30.99
C ASN A 237 -27.05 13.22 -31.73
N TYR A 238 -27.74 12.11 -31.48
CA TYR A 238 -29.20 12.01 -31.41
C TYR A 238 -29.59 11.07 -30.28
#